data_AF-A0A538NMW4-F1
#
_entry.id   AF-A0A538NMW4-F1
#
_cell.length_a   1.000
_cell.length_b   1.000
_cell.length_c   1.000
_cell.angle_alpha   90.00
_cell.angle_beta   90.00
_cell.angle_gamma   90.00
#
_symmetry.space_group_name_H-M   'P 1'
#
loop_
_entity.id
_entity.type
_entity.pdbx_description
1 polymer ?
#
loop_
_entity_poly.entity_id
_entity_poly.type
_entity_poly.pdbx_seq_one_letter_code
_entity_poly.pdbx_strand_id
1 'polypeptide(L)'
;MQTATKKRKWKLVLAVVLVLVAIGVFVGWYKFFREEPQPEWITATPEMRFKYGSIGAEHDAGIPYWIFYVLPRVFPDKLPGPGSYASFGVAWEQGQELPIGFTKKVIGFPRVANNCAACHTASYRKRSDENPTFVPAGPNHTLNLEAFFRFLVDCAKDPRFNADNLMREIKLVTQLSPLDRALYRFLIIPITKKRLLEREQQFAWVYRKDFPEWGRGRDDAMNLTKYFMIRFPMDDTIGPTDMPSVWNLKKYKPEKGMLMNLAGDSHDARSVIMDSALGLLGAAPHNKGDFLKEVDWLEQYLRELPAPKYPFPINPQAARIGKTIFDNNCAGCHGSERTGTRVPVEEVGTDRERLLTWSKKAAIEANKVVRAFGLERHGLVEAEPSGYIAAFLDGIWLRAPYLHNGSVPTLRDLLKPASERPKEFYRGYDVYDPVNVGFITQGPEAQRVGTKFNVGERASGNRGHEYGTRLPAAGKDALIEYLKTL
;
A
#
# COMPACT_ATOMS: atom_id res chain seq x y z
N MET A 1 46.38 55.64 20.46
CA MET A 1 46.60 54.58 19.43
C MET A 1 46.27 53.14 19.89
N GLN A 2 46.37 52.77 21.17
CA GLN A 2 46.10 51.39 21.64
C GLN A 2 44.61 50.98 21.68
N THR A 3 43.68 51.92 21.81
CA THR A 3 42.22 51.65 21.87
C THR A 3 41.61 51.38 20.49
N ALA A 4 42.10 52.05 19.43
CA ALA A 4 41.66 51.85 18.05
C ALA A 4 42.08 50.47 17.48
N THR A 5 43.28 49.99 17.85
CA THR A 5 43.79 48.67 17.47
C THR A 5 43.06 47.53 18.20
N LYS A 6 42.70 47.70 19.49
CA LYS A 6 41.82 46.76 20.21
C LYS A 6 40.42 46.66 19.57
N LYS A 7 39.80 47.79 19.22
CA LYS A 7 38.49 47.80 18.52
C LYS A 7 38.56 47.13 17.13
N ARG A 8 39.66 47.30 16.38
CA ARG A 8 39.86 46.63 15.08
C ARG A 8 40.08 45.11 15.22
N LYS A 9 40.83 44.66 16.23
CA LYS A 9 40.99 43.23 16.54
C LYS A 9 39.68 42.59 16.99
N TRP A 10 38.89 43.27 17.82
CA TRP A 10 37.55 42.80 18.22
C TRP A 10 36.58 42.69 17.05
N LYS A 11 36.56 43.68 16.14
CA LYS A 11 35.76 43.61 14.91
C LYS A 11 36.18 42.45 14.01
N LEU A 12 37.49 42.16 13.91
CA LEU A 12 38.00 41.03 13.14
C LEU A 12 37.58 39.69 13.77
N VAL A 13 37.73 39.53 15.09
CA VAL A 13 37.28 38.32 15.81
C VAL A 13 35.77 38.13 15.63
N LEU A 14 34.98 39.19 15.81
CA LEU A 14 33.53 39.14 15.61
C LEU A 14 33.18 38.76 14.16
N ALA A 15 33.86 39.32 13.17
CA ALA A 15 33.66 38.95 11.76
C ALA A 15 33.99 37.48 11.50
N VAL A 16 35.10 36.97 12.04
CA VAL A 16 35.47 35.55 11.93
C VAL A 16 34.42 34.65 12.59
N VAL A 17 33.95 35.02 13.78
CA VAL A 17 32.88 34.28 14.48
C VAL A 17 31.59 34.27 13.66
N LEU A 18 31.17 35.42 13.10
CA LEU A 18 29.98 35.51 12.26
C LEU A 18 30.11 34.66 11.00
N VAL A 19 31.28 34.65 10.36
CA VAL A 19 31.55 33.80 9.20
C VAL A 19 31.48 32.31 9.57
N LEU A 20 32.08 31.91 10.70
CA LEU A 20 32.02 30.52 11.17
C LEU A 20 30.59 30.09 11.52
N VAL A 21 29.80 30.98 12.15
CA VAL A 21 28.37 30.74 12.41
C VAL A 21 27.61 30.60 11.10
N ALA A 22 27.82 31.49 10.14
CA ALA A 22 27.18 31.42 8.83
C ALA A 22 27.52 30.12 8.09
N ILE A 23 28.79 29.69 8.12
CA ILE A 23 29.23 28.40 7.56
C ILE A 23 28.54 27.25 8.30
N GLY A 24 28.49 27.27 9.63
CA GLY A 24 27.82 26.25 10.42
C GLY A 24 26.32 26.13 10.12
N VAL A 25 25.63 27.26 10.00
CA VAL A 25 24.21 27.33 9.62
C VAL A 25 24.01 26.79 8.20
N PHE A 26 24.84 27.21 7.24
CA PHE A 26 24.76 26.73 5.86
C PHE A 26 25.00 25.22 5.78
N VAL A 27 26.04 24.70 6.45
CA VAL A 27 26.36 23.26 6.48
C VAL A 27 25.22 22.48 7.14
N GLY A 28 24.66 23.00 8.24
CA GLY A 28 23.50 22.40 8.91
C GLY A 28 22.29 22.33 7.98
N TRP A 29 21.94 23.45 7.34
CA TRP A 29 20.86 23.50 6.35
C TRP A 29 21.10 22.50 5.21
N TYR A 30 22.30 22.52 4.63
CA TYR A 30 22.69 21.65 3.54
C TYR A 30 22.58 20.17 3.94
N LYS A 31 23.08 19.77 5.12
CA LYS A 31 23.10 18.35 5.51
C LYS A 31 21.77 17.79 5.99
N PHE A 32 20.83 18.63 6.43
CA PHE A 32 19.59 18.14 7.07
C PHE A 32 18.30 18.59 6.40
N PHE A 33 18.30 19.69 5.64
CA PHE A 33 17.07 20.34 5.16
C PHE A 33 17.04 20.60 3.66
N ARG A 34 18.18 20.53 2.94
CA ARG A 34 18.21 20.72 1.48
C ARG A 34 17.33 19.70 0.78
N GLU A 35 16.38 20.16 -0.01
CA GLU A 35 15.61 19.31 -0.91
C GLU A 35 16.22 19.32 -2.31
N GLU A 36 16.25 18.15 -2.94
CA GLU A 36 16.60 18.02 -4.36
C GLU A 36 15.42 17.39 -5.11
N PRO A 37 15.18 17.78 -6.38
CA PRO A 37 14.18 17.12 -7.20
C PRO A 37 14.54 15.65 -7.40
N GLN A 38 13.52 14.81 -7.55
CA GLN A 38 13.73 13.42 -7.94
C GLN A 38 14.29 13.36 -9.38
N PRO A 39 15.05 12.31 -9.73
CA PRO A 39 15.57 12.12 -11.08
C PRO A 39 14.48 12.22 -12.16
N GLU A 40 14.79 12.85 -13.30
CA GLU A 40 13.83 13.13 -14.38
C GLU A 40 13.12 11.87 -14.92
N TRP A 41 13.78 10.72 -14.90
CA TRP A 41 13.20 9.44 -15.36
C TRP A 41 11.97 9.02 -14.57
N ILE A 42 11.86 9.42 -13.30
CA ILE A 42 10.69 9.13 -12.46
C ILE A 42 9.46 9.86 -13.00
N THR A 43 9.63 11.08 -13.50
CA THR A 43 8.53 11.87 -14.06
C THR A 43 8.39 11.78 -15.58
N ALA A 44 9.20 10.94 -16.24
CA ALA A 44 9.24 10.83 -17.70
C ALA A 44 7.93 10.30 -18.31
N THR A 45 7.21 9.43 -17.58
CA THR A 45 5.86 8.98 -17.95
C THR A 45 4.93 8.98 -16.73
N PRO A 46 3.60 9.07 -16.91
CA PRO A 46 2.66 8.95 -15.81
C PRO A 46 2.78 7.64 -15.03
N GLU A 47 3.09 6.55 -15.72
CA GLU A 47 3.33 5.23 -15.11
C GLU A 47 4.57 5.24 -14.20
N MET A 48 5.70 5.79 -14.66
CA MET A 48 6.91 5.88 -13.83
C MET A 48 6.68 6.78 -12.61
N ARG A 49 5.92 7.88 -12.78
CA ARG A 49 5.59 8.79 -11.67
C ARG A 49 4.73 8.08 -10.64
N PHE A 50 3.77 7.27 -11.07
CA PHE A 50 2.96 6.48 -10.16
C PHE A 50 3.82 5.45 -9.41
N LYS A 51 4.70 4.73 -10.12
CA LYS A 51 5.53 3.68 -9.53
C LYS A 51 6.59 4.19 -8.54
N TYR A 52 7.20 5.35 -8.80
CA TYR A 52 8.41 5.81 -8.07
C TYR A 52 8.37 7.27 -7.57
N GLY A 53 7.32 8.02 -7.90
CA GLY A 53 7.15 9.41 -7.49
C GLY A 53 6.88 9.56 -6.00
N SER A 54 7.57 10.50 -5.36
CA SER A 54 7.38 10.87 -3.96
C SER A 54 6.05 11.59 -3.77
N ILE A 55 5.33 11.19 -2.72
CA ILE A 55 4.15 11.90 -2.22
C ILE A 55 4.47 12.81 -1.01
N GLY A 56 5.76 12.98 -0.70
CA GLY A 56 6.23 13.79 0.43
C GLY A 56 6.43 13.04 1.75
N ALA A 57 6.21 11.72 1.79
CA ALA A 57 6.37 10.91 3.01
C ALA A 57 7.81 10.90 3.58
N GLU A 58 8.82 11.24 2.77
CA GLU A 58 10.23 11.27 3.17
C GLU A 58 10.55 12.32 4.25
N HIS A 59 9.70 13.35 4.40
CA HIS A 59 9.90 14.39 5.42
C HIS A 59 9.82 13.82 6.84
N ASP A 60 8.79 13.00 7.11
CA ASP A 60 8.44 12.54 8.45
C ASP A 60 8.60 11.03 8.64
N ALA A 61 8.29 10.23 7.62
CA ALA A 61 8.34 8.77 7.65
C ALA A 61 9.57 8.17 6.93
N GLY A 62 10.35 8.98 6.23
CA GLY A 62 11.48 8.53 5.42
C GLY A 62 12.62 7.91 6.24
N ILE A 63 13.05 6.71 5.87
CA ILE A 63 14.23 6.05 6.44
C ILE A 63 15.47 6.47 5.64
N PRO A 64 16.58 6.88 6.26
CA PRO A 64 17.82 7.18 5.54
C PRO A 64 18.23 6.01 4.63
N TYR A 65 18.46 6.29 3.35
CA TYR A 65 18.60 5.26 2.30
C TYR A 65 19.67 4.21 2.64
N TRP A 66 20.84 4.63 3.12
CA TRP A 66 21.91 3.69 3.44
C TRP A 66 21.61 2.82 4.67
N ILE A 67 20.78 3.30 5.60
CA ILE A 67 20.30 2.46 6.71
C ILE A 67 19.34 1.42 6.13
N PHE A 68 18.31 1.85 5.40
CA PHE A 68 17.34 0.97 4.74
C PHE A 68 18.05 -0.11 3.91
N TYR A 69 18.97 0.28 3.03
CA TYR A 69 19.71 -0.63 2.16
C TYR A 69 20.39 -1.78 2.89
N VAL A 70 21.00 -1.52 4.07
CA VAL A 70 21.75 -2.55 4.79
C VAL A 70 20.93 -3.35 5.80
N LEU A 71 19.69 -2.94 6.12
CA LEU A 71 18.88 -3.65 7.13
C LEU A 71 18.73 -5.14 6.82
N PRO A 72 18.37 -5.58 5.61
CA PRO A 72 18.19 -7.01 5.34
C PRO A 72 19.47 -7.83 5.51
N ARG A 73 20.64 -7.21 5.35
CA ARG A 73 21.94 -7.88 5.56
C ARG A 73 22.33 -7.97 7.03
N VAL A 74 22.00 -6.95 7.83
CA VAL A 74 22.26 -6.97 9.28
C VAL A 74 21.27 -7.89 10.01
N PHE A 75 20.05 -8.00 9.50
CA PHE A 75 18.94 -8.70 10.12
C PHE A 75 18.30 -9.75 9.19
N PRO A 76 19.07 -10.69 8.60
CA PRO A 76 18.51 -11.70 7.71
C PRO A 76 17.54 -12.63 8.46
N ASP A 77 17.72 -12.80 9.77
CA ASP A 77 16.87 -13.58 10.66
C ASP A 77 15.48 -12.97 10.90
N LYS A 78 15.28 -11.69 10.53
CA LYS A 78 13.99 -10.99 10.68
C LYS A 78 13.19 -10.94 9.37
N LEU A 79 13.74 -11.46 8.28
CA LEU A 79 13.04 -11.53 7.00
C LEU A 79 12.05 -12.70 7.00
N PRO A 80 10.89 -12.57 6.32
CA PRO A 80 9.91 -13.66 6.21
C PRO A 80 10.40 -14.82 5.32
N GLY A 81 11.52 -14.67 4.64
CA GLY A 81 12.10 -15.67 3.76
C GLY A 81 13.51 -15.27 3.30
N PRO A 82 14.17 -16.10 2.50
CA PRO A 82 15.53 -15.83 2.02
C PRO A 82 15.59 -14.58 1.13
N GLY A 83 16.77 -13.97 1.07
CA GLY A 83 17.06 -12.83 0.19
C GLY A 83 17.08 -11.50 0.92
N SER A 84 16.44 -10.48 0.34
CA SER A 84 16.38 -9.11 0.84
C SER A 84 14.92 -8.65 0.88
N TYR A 85 14.63 -7.39 0.56
CA TYR A 85 13.26 -6.85 0.50
C TYR A 85 12.31 -7.63 -0.43
N ALA A 86 12.84 -8.34 -1.44
CA ALA A 86 12.05 -9.24 -2.29
C ALA A 86 11.30 -10.34 -1.50
N SER A 87 11.79 -10.75 -0.32
CA SER A 87 11.12 -11.73 0.54
C SER A 87 9.73 -11.27 1.00
N PHE A 88 9.50 -9.96 1.10
CA PHE A 88 8.20 -9.37 1.41
C PHE A 88 7.23 -9.44 0.22
N GLY A 89 7.64 -9.91 -0.96
CA GLY A 89 6.79 -9.95 -2.17
C GLY A 89 6.48 -8.57 -2.72
N VAL A 90 7.39 -7.61 -2.53
CA VAL A 90 7.34 -6.31 -3.20
C VAL A 90 7.47 -6.49 -4.72
N ALA A 91 6.73 -5.70 -5.49
CA ALA A 91 6.87 -5.65 -6.93
C ALA A 91 8.21 -4.98 -7.29
N TRP A 92 9.12 -5.68 -7.97
CA TRP A 92 10.46 -5.17 -8.25
C TRP A 92 10.84 -5.37 -9.71
N GLU A 93 10.96 -4.27 -10.44
CA GLU A 93 11.41 -4.29 -11.84
C GLU A 93 12.91 -4.56 -11.94
N GLN A 94 13.28 -5.38 -12.93
CA GLN A 94 14.67 -5.66 -13.21
C GLN A 94 15.43 -4.37 -13.53
N GLY A 95 16.58 -4.17 -12.88
CA GLY A 95 17.42 -3.00 -13.07
C GLY A 95 17.02 -1.78 -12.24
N GLN A 96 15.90 -1.81 -11.51
CA GLN A 96 15.52 -0.72 -10.61
C GLN A 96 16.16 -0.85 -9.24
N GLU A 97 16.64 0.27 -8.70
CA GLU A 97 17.33 0.31 -7.40
C GLU A 97 16.41 -0.04 -6.23
N LEU A 98 15.16 0.41 -6.31
CA LEU A 98 14.13 0.19 -5.29
C LEU A 98 12.92 -0.51 -5.93
N PRO A 99 12.12 -1.26 -5.15
CA PRO A 99 10.89 -1.84 -5.63
C PRO A 99 9.87 -0.76 -6.06
N ILE A 100 8.94 -1.11 -6.93
CA ILE A 100 7.76 -0.29 -7.23
C ILE A 100 7.06 0.04 -5.91
N GLY A 101 6.69 1.30 -5.73
CA GLY A 101 6.06 1.77 -4.50
C GLY A 101 7.03 2.29 -3.45
N PHE A 102 8.33 2.18 -3.68
CA PHE A 102 9.37 2.74 -2.83
C PHE A 102 9.99 3.96 -3.52
N THR A 103 10.01 5.07 -2.81
CA THR A 103 10.46 6.36 -3.33
C THR A 103 11.82 6.70 -2.75
N LYS A 104 12.65 7.42 -3.50
CA LYS A 104 13.93 7.95 -3.03
C LYS A 104 13.99 9.45 -3.30
N LYS A 105 14.04 10.25 -2.24
CA LYS A 105 14.14 11.72 -2.32
C LYS A 105 15.23 12.22 -1.37
N VAL A 106 15.95 13.27 -1.77
CA VAL A 106 16.95 13.92 -0.91
C VAL A 106 16.27 15.01 -0.08
N ILE A 107 16.36 14.86 1.24
CA ILE A 107 15.99 15.89 2.23
C ILE A 107 17.13 15.92 3.26
N GLY A 108 18.11 16.80 2.99
CA GLY A 108 19.46 16.79 3.57
C GLY A 108 20.33 15.65 3.01
N PHE A 109 19.83 14.43 3.16
CA PHE A 109 20.41 13.17 2.68
C PHE A 109 19.32 12.30 2.02
N PRO A 110 19.67 11.30 1.20
CA PRO A 110 18.67 10.44 0.55
C PRO A 110 17.88 9.63 1.58
N ARG A 111 16.56 9.64 1.45
CA ARG A 111 15.60 8.90 2.27
C ARG A 111 14.71 8.05 1.40
N VAL A 112 14.26 6.94 1.96
CA VAL A 112 13.30 6.00 1.36
C VAL A 112 11.97 6.12 2.08
N ALA A 113 10.89 6.27 1.33
CA ALA A 113 9.53 6.15 1.83
C ALA A 113 8.69 5.27 0.87
N ASN A 114 7.39 5.18 1.12
CA ASN A 114 6.46 4.46 0.27
C ASN A 114 5.44 5.41 -0.36
N ASN A 115 4.95 5.05 -1.55
CA ASN A 115 3.81 5.67 -2.20
C ASN A 115 2.68 4.65 -2.47
N CYS A 116 1.61 5.09 -3.12
CA CYS A 116 0.42 4.29 -3.41
C CYS A 116 0.71 3.00 -4.20
N ALA A 117 1.73 3.00 -5.07
CA ALA A 117 2.05 1.86 -5.93
C ALA A 117 2.56 0.64 -5.16
N ALA A 118 2.97 0.79 -3.89
CA ALA A 118 3.34 -0.34 -3.04
C ALA A 118 2.16 -1.30 -2.84
N CYS A 119 0.96 -0.76 -2.60
CA CYS A 119 -0.27 -1.55 -2.43
C CYS A 119 -1.06 -1.69 -3.75
N HIS A 120 -0.88 -0.75 -4.68
CA HIS A 120 -1.65 -0.66 -5.92
C HIS A 120 -0.82 -0.95 -7.17
N THR A 121 -0.03 -2.02 -7.14
CA THR A 121 0.61 -2.60 -8.33
C THR A 121 0.42 -4.11 -8.31
N ALA A 122 -0.35 -4.63 -9.26
CA ALA A 122 -0.48 -6.07 -9.45
C ALA A 122 0.74 -6.62 -10.23
N SER A 123 1.02 -7.90 -10.05
CA SER A 123 1.98 -8.64 -10.88
C SER A 123 1.34 -9.92 -11.40
N TYR A 124 1.75 -10.39 -12.57
CA TYR A 124 1.43 -11.74 -13.02
C TYR A 124 2.52 -12.30 -13.94
N ARG A 125 2.64 -13.62 -13.96
CA ARG A 125 3.45 -14.38 -14.91
C ARG A 125 2.56 -15.38 -15.64
N LYS A 126 2.75 -15.52 -16.95
CA LYS A 126 2.02 -16.54 -17.73
C LYS A 126 2.61 -17.93 -17.49
N ARG A 127 3.91 -17.99 -17.16
CA ARG A 127 4.65 -19.19 -16.80
C ARG A 127 5.61 -18.93 -15.64
N SER A 128 5.93 -19.97 -14.88
CA SER A 128 6.79 -19.88 -13.69
C SER A 128 8.23 -19.45 -13.96
N ASP A 129 8.69 -19.52 -15.20
CA ASP A 129 10.06 -19.18 -15.62
C ASP A 129 10.17 -17.82 -16.34
N GLU A 130 9.06 -17.09 -16.47
CA GLU A 130 9.04 -15.76 -17.07
C GLU A 130 9.27 -14.66 -16.02
N ASN A 131 9.67 -13.47 -16.50
CA ASN A 131 9.65 -12.26 -15.68
C ASN A 131 8.20 -11.80 -15.42
N PRO A 132 7.90 -11.26 -14.23
CA PRO A 132 6.59 -10.72 -13.93
C PRO A 132 6.25 -9.51 -14.81
N THR A 133 5.00 -9.46 -15.28
CA THR A 133 4.39 -8.25 -15.82
C THR A 133 3.77 -7.47 -14.68
N PHE A 134 4.21 -6.23 -14.48
CA PHE A 134 3.64 -5.33 -13.47
C PHE A 134 2.54 -4.47 -14.08
N VAL A 135 1.43 -4.33 -13.36
CA VAL A 135 0.27 -3.55 -13.77
C VAL A 135 -0.01 -2.47 -12.72
N PRO A 136 0.32 -1.20 -13.02
CA PRO A 136 -0.04 -0.06 -12.17
C PRO A 136 -1.53 0.02 -11.88
N ALA A 137 -1.88 0.55 -10.71
CA ALA A 137 -3.24 0.66 -10.19
C ALA A 137 -4.00 -0.66 -10.01
N GLY A 138 -3.33 -1.81 -10.23
CA GLY A 138 -3.87 -3.13 -9.91
C GLY A 138 -3.70 -3.50 -8.43
N PRO A 139 -4.43 -4.49 -7.93
CA PRO A 139 -4.30 -4.94 -6.55
C PRO A 139 -2.98 -5.68 -6.34
N ASN A 140 -2.13 -5.19 -5.43
CA ASN A 140 -0.93 -5.94 -5.07
C ASN A 140 -1.32 -7.17 -4.24
N HIS A 141 -1.27 -8.35 -4.84
CA HIS A 141 -1.61 -9.62 -4.17
C HIS A 141 -0.39 -10.36 -3.59
N THR A 142 0.83 -9.86 -3.82
CA THR A 142 2.09 -10.51 -3.41
C THR A 142 2.71 -9.91 -2.15
N LEU A 143 2.46 -8.63 -1.87
CA LEU A 143 3.06 -7.90 -0.75
C LEU A 143 2.58 -8.43 0.61
N ASN A 144 3.53 -8.76 1.49
CA ASN A 144 3.29 -9.01 2.91
C ASN A 144 3.60 -7.73 3.71
N LEU A 145 2.60 -6.84 3.80
CA LEU A 145 2.75 -5.53 4.44
C LEU A 145 2.94 -5.64 5.96
N GLU A 146 2.25 -6.59 6.59
CA GLU A 146 2.38 -6.84 8.03
C GLU A 146 3.81 -7.25 8.40
N ALA A 147 4.40 -8.21 7.66
CA ALA A 147 5.77 -8.63 7.88
C ALA A 147 6.78 -7.49 7.64
N PHE A 148 6.51 -6.61 6.67
CA PHE A 148 7.35 -5.44 6.43
C PHE A 148 7.33 -4.46 7.62
N PHE A 149 6.15 -4.19 8.20
CA PHE A 149 6.04 -3.38 9.42
C PHE A 149 6.75 -4.02 10.60
N ARG A 150 6.54 -5.33 10.83
CA ARG A 150 7.23 -6.07 11.90
C ARG A 150 8.75 -6.00 11.73
N PHE A 151 9.25 -6.22 10.52
CA PHE A 151 10.68 -6.15 10.21
C PHE A 151 11.32 -4.82 10.63
N LEU A 152 10.72 -3.68 10.29
CA LEU A 152 11.27 -2.36 10.64
C LEU A 152 11.34 -2.14 12.16
N VAL A 153 10.28 -2.52 12.88
CA VAL A 153 10.21 -2.39 14.34
C VAL A 153 11.16 -3.37 15.02
N ASP A 154 11.18 -4.64 14.60
CA ASP A 154 12.04 -5.68 15.17
C ASP A 154 13.52 -5.41 14.91
N CYS A 155 13.87 -4.81 13.77
CA CYS A 155 15.21 -4.28 13.51
C CYS A 155 15.55 -3.19 14.54
N ALA A 156 14.67 -2.20 14.72
CA ALA A 156 14.93 -1.08 15.62
C ALA A 156 15.06 -1.51 17.10
N LYS A 157 14.34 -2.55 17.54
CA LYS A 157 14.42 -3.09 18.90
C LYS A 157 15.69 -3.92 19.13
N ASP A 158 16.28 -4.47 18.08
CA ASP A 158 17.44 -5.34 18.18
C ASP A 158 18.71 -4.57 18.61
N PRO A 159 19.52 -5.10 19.55
CA PRO A 159 20.77 -4.48 19.95
C PRO A 159 21.76 -4.29 18.79
N ARG A 160 21.68 -5.12 17.73
CA ARG A 160 22.52 -4.97 16.54
C ARG A 160 22.21 -3.69 15.75
N PHE A 161 21.05 -3.05 15.96
CA PHE A 161 20.74 -1.74 15.39
C PHE A 161 21.49 -0.67 16.18
N ASN A 162 22.75 -0.49 15.81
CA ASN A 162 23.65 0.50 16.39
C ASN A 162 24.63 1.00 15.33
N ALA A 163 25.30 2.10 15.65
CA ALA A 163 26.19 2.78 14.71
C ALA A 163 27.38 1.92 14.29
N ASP A 164 27.92 1.05 15.15
CA ASP A 164 29.07 0.21 14.81
C ASP A 164 28.73 -0.82 13.74
N ASN A 165 27.62 -1.53 13.92
CA ASN A 165 27.19 -2.57 13.00
C ASN A 165 26.68 -2.00 11.68
N LEU A 166 25.81 -0.99 11.73
CA LEU A 166 25.27 -0.39 10.51
C LEU A 166 26.36 0.31 9.69
N MET A 167 27.28 1.04 10.34
CA MET A 167 28.37 1.69 9.60
C MET A 167 29.36 0.71 8.98
N ARG A 168 29.56 -0.46 9.60
CA ARG A 168 30.37 -1.54 9.04
C ARG A 168 29.79 -2.01 7.71
N GLU A 169 28.48 -2.26 7.65
CA GLU A 169 27.82 -2.68 6.42
C GLU A 169 27.70 -1.58 5.37
N ILE A 170 27.42 -0.34 5.80
CA ILE A 170 27.35 0.82 4.89
C ILE A 170 28.70 1.02 4.20
N LYS A 171 29.82 0.89 4.92
CA LYS A 171 31.17 1.04 4.36
C LYS A 171 31.48 0.03 3.24
N LEU A 172 30.82 -1.14 3.23
CA LEU A 172 31.02 -2.14 2.18
C LEU A 172 30.35 -1.78 0.86
N VAL A 173 29.39 -0.86 0.86
CA VAL A 173 28.52 -0.60 -0.30
C VAL A 173 28.59 0.85 -0.78
N THR A 174 29.19 1.75 0.00
CA THR A 174 29.35 3.15 -0.38
C THR A 174 30.50 3.83 0.36
N GLN A 175 30.98 4.96 -0.19
CA GLN A 175 32.01 5.78 0.43
C GLN A 175 31.42 7.11 0.93
N LEU A 176 31.13 7.19 2.22
CA LEU A 176 30.69 8.43 2.86
C LEU A 176 31.88 9.36 3.14
N SER A 177 31.65 10.66 2.92
CA SER A 177 32.59 11.72 3.31
C SER A 177 32.89 11.67 4.83
N PRO A 178 34.02 12.22 5.32
CA PRO A 178 34.32 12.22 6.74
C PRO A 178 33.22 12.85 7.60
N LEU A 179 32.61 13.94 7.11
CA LEU A 179 31.48 14.59 7.78
C LEU A 179 30.25 13.67 7.77
N ASP A 180 29.85 13.11 6.63
CA ASP A 180 28.67 12.24 6.56
C ASP A 180 28.85 10.98 7.41
N ARG A 181 30.07 10.44 7.49
CA ARG A 181 30.40 9.32 8.38
C ARG A 181 30.16 9.66 9.84
N ALA A 182 30.58 10.87 10.27
CA ALA A 182 30.32 11.35 11.62
C ALA A 182 28.82 11.59 11.85
N LEU A 183 28.12 12.22 10.91
CA LEU A 183 26.68 12.45 10.99
C LEU A 183 25.91 11.13 11.07
N TYR A 184 26.25 10.13 10.25
CA TYR A 184 25.61 8.82 10.31
C TYR A 184 25.83 8.13 11.65
N ARG A 185 27.08 8.11 12.11
CA ARG A 185 27.47 7.42 13.35
C ARG A 185 26.82 8.04 14.59
N PHE A 186 26.86 9.36 14.71
CA PHE A 186 26.52 10.04 15.96
C PHE A 186 25.11 10.65 15.97
N LEU A 187 24.49 10.87 14.81
CA LEU A 187 23.18 11.53 14.72
C LEU A 187 22.16 10.66 13.96
N ILE A 188 22.38 10.37 12.68
CA ILE A 188 21.34 9.79 11.82
C ILE A 188 20.95 8.39 12.30
N ILE A 189 21.89 7.48 12.57
CA ILE A 189 21.56 6.12 13.04
C ILE A 189 20.84 6.15 14.41
N PRO A 190 21.34 6.85 15.44
CA PRO A 190 20.63 6.97 16.72
C PRO A 190 19.23 7.59 16.60
N ILE A 191 19.08 8.65 15.80
CA ILE A 191 17.78 9.32 15.59
C ILE A 191 16.82 8.39 14.85
N THR A 192 17.26 7.69 13.80
CA THR A 192 16.43 6.71 13.08
C THR A 192 15.96 5.60 14.02
N LYS A 193 16.85 5.04 14.84
CA LYS A 193 16.47 4.05 15.86
C LYS A 193 15.39 4.60 16.78
N LYS A 194 15.62 5.79 17.34
CA LYS A 194 14.68 6.45 18.25
C LYS A 194 13.31 6.66 17.58
N ARG A 195 13.27 7.19 16.36
CA ARG A 195 12.02 7.45 15.62
C ARG A 195 11.25 6.18 15.30
N LEU A 196 11.94 5.09 14.94
CA LEU A 196 11.29 3.79 14.70
C LEU A 196 10.69 3.23 16.00
N LEU A 197 11.40 3.36 17.13
CA LEU A 197 10.90 2.94 18.44
C LEU A 197 9.75 3.82 18.96
N GLU A 198 9.75 5.13 18.70
CA GLU A 198 8.64 6.03 19.05
C GLU A 198 7.32 5.60 18.40
N ARG A 199 7.37 4.91 17.24
CA ARG A 199 6.21 4.38 16.53
C ARG A 199 5.78 2.99 17.00
N GLU A 200 6.56 2.31 17.85
CA GLU A 200 6.30 0.94 18.29
C GLU A 200 4.88 0.76 18.86
N GLN A 201 4.43 1.71 19.69
CA GLN A 201 3.09 1.65 20.28
C GLN A 201 1.98 1.64 19.22
N GLN A 202 2.17 2.35 18.11
CA GLN A 202 1.20 2.38 16.99
C GLN A 202 1.20 1.06 16.20
N PHE A 203 2.26 0.26 16.30
CA PHE A 203 2.37 -1.06 15.68
C PHE A 203 2.04 -2.20 16.66
N ALA A 204 1.75 -1.93 17.94
CA ALA A 204 1.52 -2.99 18.94
C ALA A 204 0.43 -4.00 18.51
N TRP A 205 -0.59 -3.54 17.78
CA TRP A 205 -1.68 -4.38 17.27
C TRP A 205 -1.24 -5.40 16.22
N VAL A 206 -0.19 -5.13 15.42
CA VAL A 206 0.35 -6.12 14.47
C VAL A 206 1.15 -7.22 15.17
N TYR A 207 1.32 -7.16 16.50
CA TYR A 207 1.94 -8.20 17.33
C TYR A 207 0.91 -8.95 18.20
N ARG A 208 -0.39 -8.65 18.06
CA ARG A 208 -1.49 -9.39 18.72
C ARG A 208 -1.46 -10.85 18.26
N LYS A 209 -1.24 -11.79 19.19
CA LYS A 209 -1.19 -13.24 18.87
C LYS A 209 -2.57 -13.85 18.62
N ASP A 210 -3.61 -13.20 19.10
CA ASP A 210 -5.01 -13.59 18.93
C ASP A 210 -5.63 -13.05 17.64
N PHE A 211 -4.89 -12.22 16.89
CA PHE A 211 -5.22 -11.78 15.55
C PHE A 211 -4.53 -12.70 14.53
N PRO A 212 -5.27 -13.24 13.54
CA PRO A 212 -4.63 -13.94 12.43
C PRO A 212 -3.75 -12.98 11.64
N GLU A 213 -2.69 -13.53 11.04
CA GLU A 213 -1.83 -12.76 10.15
C GLU A 213 -2.61 -12.30 8.91
N TRP A 214 -2.28 -11.11 8.41
CA TRP A 214 -2.91 -10.61 7.19
C TRP A 214 -2.45 -11.43 5.98
N GLY A 215 -1.17 -11.83 5.99
CA GLY A 215 -0.55 -12.53 4.88
C GLY A 215 -0.38 -11.66 3.62
N ARG A 216 -0.09 -12.32 2.50
CA ARG A 216 0.19 -11.63 1.22
C ARG A 216 -1.07 -11.04 0.59
N GLY A 217 -0.97 -9.80 0.15
CA GLY A 217 -1.97 -9.06 -0.61
C GLY A 217 -3.09 -8.42 0.20
N ARG A 218 -2.92 -8.34 1.53
CA ARG A 218 -3.90 -7.74 2.43
C ARG A 218 -3.30 -6.67 3.31
N ASP A 219 -4.16 -5.72 3.69
CA ASP A 219 -3.91 -4.75 4.74
C ASP A 219 -5.16 -4.57 5.60
N ASP A 220 -5.01 -4.00 6.80
CA ASP A 220 -6.15 -3.57 7.60
C ASP A 220 -6.23 -2.04 7.57
N ALA A 221 -6.66 -1.52 6.41
CA ALA A 221 -6.62 -0.11 6.08
C ALA A 221 -7.35 0.80 7.10
N MET A 222 -8.45 0.34 7.68
CA MET A 222 -9.22 1.14 8.63
C MET A 222 -8.62 1.12 10.03
N ASN A 223 -8.05 0.00 10.49
CA ASN A 223 -7.29 0.00 11.74
C ASN A 223 -5.99 0.81 11.62
N LEU A 224 -5.34 0.79 10.45
CA LEU A 224 -4.22 1.68 10.17
C LEU A 224 -4.64 3.15 10.36
N THR A 225 -5.74 3.59 9.75
CA THR A 225 -6.26 4.95 9.96
C THR A 225 -6.64 5.22 11.42
N LYS A 226 -7.29 4.26 12.09
CA LYS A 226 -7.76 4.38 13.48
C LYS A 226 -6.61 4.57 14.47
N TYR A 227 -5.53 3.81 14.31
CA TYR A 227 -4.42 3.83 15.28
C TYR A 227 -3.31 4.82 14.91
N PHE A 228 -3.06 5.07 13.62
CA PHE A 228 -2.01 6.01 13.19
C PHE A 228 -2.50 7.45 13.12
N MET A 229 -3.65 7.69 12.47
CA MET A 229 -4.11 9.05 12.17
C MET A 229 -4.90 9.65 13.33
N ILE A 230 -5.92 8.96 13.83
CA ILE A 230 -6.77 9.48 14.92
C ILE A 230 -6.31 9.05 16.32
N ARG A 231 -5.36 8.11 16.41
CA ARG A 231 -4.74 7.63 17.67
C ARG A 231 -5.75 7.15 18.70
N PHE A 232 -6.80 6.47 18.23
CA PHE A 232 -7.76 5.83 19.14
C PHE A 232 -7.07 4.72 19.94
N PRO A 233 -7.59 4.40 21.14
CA PRO A 233 -7.09 3.25 21.89
C PRO A 233 -7.28 1.97 21.06
N MET A 234 -6.33 1.06 21.19
CA MET A 234 -6.42 -0.26 20.59
C MET A 234 -7.67 -0.99 21.11
N ASP A 235 -8.40 -1.63 20.21
CA ASP A 235 -9.59 -2.42 20.49
C ASP A 235 -9.44 -3.84 19.92
N ASP A 236 -10.49 -4.65 20.00
CA ASP A 236 -10.49 -6.05 19.55
C ASP A 236 -10.99 -6.23 18.12
N THR A 237 -11.09 -5.15 17.33
CA THR A 237 -11.60 -5.22 15.95
C THR A 237 -10.47 -5.52 14.98
N ILE A 238 -10.73 -6.38 14.01
CA ILE A 238 -9.78 -6.80 12.98
C ILE A 238 -10.51 -6.95 11.66
N GLY A 239 -9.93 -6.47 10.58
CA GLY A 239 -10.53 -6.58 9.26
C GLY A 239 -9.52 -6.45 8.13
N PRO A 240 -8.56 -7.37 7.99
CA PRO A 240 -7.69 -7.35 6.84
C PRO A 240 -8.54 -7.53 5.58
N THR A 241 -8.30 -6.69 4.60
CA THR A 241 -8.98 -6.69 3.32
C THR A 241 -8.00 -6.91 2.19
N ASP A 242 -8.49 -7.41 1.08
CA ASP A 242 -7.71 -7.43 -0.16
C ASP A 242 -7.43 -5.99 -0.62
N MET A 243 -6.22 -5.73 -1.10
CA MET A 243 -5.90 -4.42 -1.67
C MET A 243 -6.73 -4.22 -2.95
N PRO A 244 -7.50 -3.13 -3.13
CA PRO A 244 -8.35 -2.97 -4.30
C PRO A 244 -7.58 -2.48 -5.53
N SER A 245 -8.11 -2.73 -6.72
CA SER A 245 -7.74 -1.98 -7.93
C SER A 245 -8.21 -0.53 -7.82
N VAL A 246 -7.40 0.41 -8.31
CA VAL A 246 -7.67 1.86 -8.28
C VAL A 246 -7.63 2.50 -9.67
N TRP A 247 -7.77 1.71 -10.74
CA TRP A 247 -7.97 2.22 -12.08
C TRP A 247 -9.42 2.66 -12.30
N ASN A 248 -9.63 3.47 -13.34
CA ASN A 248 -10.93 3.83 -13.89
C ASN A 248 -11.87 4.50 -12.88
N LEU A 249 -11.31 5.31 -11.96
CA LEU A 249 -12.06 5.89 -10.85
C LEU A 249 -13.18 6.83 -11.30
N LYS A 250 -13.17 7.31 -12.56
CA LYS A 250 -14.25 8.12 -13.14
C LYS A 250 -15.61 7.40 -13.20
N LYS A 251 -15.62 6.07 -13.09
CA LYS A 251 -16.86 5.28 -13.01
C LYS A 251 -17.62 5.50 -11.70
N TYR A 252 -16.93 5.81 -10.61
CA TYR A 252 -17.54 6.08 -9.32
C TYR A 252 -18.00 7.53 -9.25
N LYS A 253 -19.32 7.70 -9.11
CA LYS A 253 -20.03 8.98 -9.21
C LYS A 253 -20.77 9.27 -7.89
N PRO A 254 -20.21 10.10 -6.99
CA PRO A 254 -20.81 10.40 -5.70
C PRO A 254 -22.23 10.96 -5.81
N GLU A 255 -22.53 11.71 -6.88
CA GLU A 255 -23.84 12.27 -7.18
C GLU A 255 -24.91 11.20 -7.45
N LYS A 256 -24.51 9.96 -7.73
CA LYS A 256 -25.39 8.78 -7.86
C LYS A 256 -25.47 7.94 -6.58
N GLY A 257 -24.94 8.44 -5.46
CA GLY A 257 -24.87 7.70 -4.19
C GLY A 257 -23.81 6.60 -4.19
N MET A 258 -22.88 6.60 -5.15
CA MET A 258 -21.74 5.69 -5.15
C MET A 258 -20.72 6.11 -4.10
N LEU A 259 -20.12 5.13 -3.44
CA LEU A 259 -19.13 5.34 -2.39
C LEU A 259 -17.83 4.60 -2.73
N MET A 260 -16.76 4.98 -2.03
CA MET A 260 -15.42 4.45 -2.19
C MET A 260 -14.96 3.67 -0.96
N ASN A 261 -13.85 2.94 -1.09
CA ASN A 261 -13.41 1.86 -0.20
C ASN A 261 -14.38 0.66 -0.21
N LEU A 262 -13.90 -0.50 0.24
CA LEU A 262 -14.65 -1.75 0.13
C LEU A 262 -15.99 -1.74 0.87
N ALA A 263 -16.09 -1.00 1.98
CA ALA A 263 -17.32 -0.87 2.77
C ALA A 263 -18.08 0.45 2.53
N GLY A 264 -17.66 1.26 1.55
CA GLY A 264 -18.23 2.59 1.33
C GLY A 264 -17.83 3.57 2.44
N ASP A 265 -16.58 3.53 2.87
CA ASP A 265 -16.06 4.34 3.99
C ASP A 265 -15.86 5.81 3.59
N SER A 266 -15.69 6.10 2.29
CA SER A 266 -15.43 7.45 1.77
C SER A 266 -16.45 7.88 0.73
N HIS A 267 -16.71 9.19 0.66
CA HIS A 267 -17.64 9.77 -0.32
C HIS A 267 -17.13 9.75 -1.76
N ASP A 268 -15.82 9.90 -1.98
CA ASP A 268 -15.25 10.00 -3.32
C ASP A 268 -13.78 9.58 -3.41
N ALA A 269 -13.29 9.48 -4.65
CA ALA A 269 -11.92 9.06 -4.96
C ALA A 269 -10.88 10.04 -4.38
N ARG A 270 -11.14 11.35 -4.48
CA ARG A 270 -10.26 12.40 -3.95
C ARG A 270 -10.04 12.21 -2.45
N SER A 271 -11.12 11.94 -1.70
CA SER A 271 -11.06 11.70 -0.27
C SER A 271 -10.22 10.48 0.07
N VAL A 272 -10.38 9.38 -0.68
CA VAL A 272 -9.55 8.17 -0.49
C VAL A 272 -8.07 8.46 -0.77
N ILE A 273 -7.76 9.17 -1.86
CA ILE A 273 -6.37 9.50 -2.23
C ILE A 273 -5.73 10.35 -1.14
N MET A 274 -6.43 11.40 -0.68
CA MET A 274 -5.93 12.27 0.39
C MET A 274 -5.71 11.52 1.70
N ASP A 275 -6.68 10.73 2.15
CA ASP A 275 -6.58 9.99 3.41
C ASP A 275 -5.49 8.93 3.37
N SER A 276 -5.36 8.22 2.25
CA SER A 276 -4.32 7.20 2.07
C SER A 276 -2.93 7.83 2.04
N ALA A 277 -2.76 8.97 1.36
CA ALA A 277 -1.50 9.70 1.35
C ALA A 277 -1.13 10.21 2.76
N LEU A 278 -2.08 10.81 3.48
CA LEU A 278 -1.87 11.26 4.87
C LEU A 278 -1.52 10.10 5.80
N GLY A 279 -2.13 8.93 5.60
CA GLY A 279 -1.77 7.70 6.32
C GLY A 279 -0.32 7.28 6.10
N LEU A 280 0.20 7.38 4.87
CA LEU A 280 1.61 7.09 4.55
C LEU A 280 2.57 8.16 5.08
N LEU A 281 2.16 9.42 5.11
CA LEU A 281 2.95 10.52 5.70
C LEU A 281 3.04 10.37 7.23
N GLY A 282 1.94 9.98 7.87
CA GLY A 282 1.80 9.89 9.33
C GLY A 282 1.77 11.25 10.04
N ALA A 283 1.63 12.35 9.29
CA ALA A 283 1.64 13.73 9.77
C ALA A 283 0.94 14.66 8.76
N ALA A 284 0.77 15.93 9.15
CA ALA A 284 0.36 16.98 8.22
C ALA A 284 1.37 17.11 7.08
N PRO A 285 0.94 17.43 5.84
CA PRO A 285 1.88 17.61 4.74
C PRO A 285 2.82 18.79 5.01
N HIS A 286 4.12 18.60 4.76
CA HIS A 286 5.13 19.64 4.91
C HIS A 286 4.82 20.89 4.07
N ASN A 287 4.29 20.70 2.86
CA ASN A 287 3.78 21.76 2.01
C ASN A 287 2.38 21.39 1.50
N LYS A 288 1.35 22.14 1.91
CA LYS A 288 -0.04 21.94 1.50
C LYS A 288 -0.23 22.05 -0.02
N GLY A 289 0.41 23.04 -0.66
CA GLY A 289 0.24 23.29 -2.09
C GLY A 289 0.80 22.16 -2.94
N ASP A 290 1.98 21.64 -2.59
CA ASP A 290 2.60 20.53 -3.31
C ASP A 290 1.84 19.21 -3.07
N PHE A 291 1.37 19.00 -1.83
CA PHE A 291 0.48 17.88 -1.52
C PHE A 291 -0.79 17.88 -2.37
N LEU A 292 -1.47 19.02 -2.49
CA LEU A 292 -2.68 19.12 -3.30
C LEU A 292 -2.40 18.92 -4.80
N LYS A 293 -1.29 19.42 -5.32
CA LYS A 293 -0.88 19.14 -6.72
C LYS A 293 -0.64 17.65 -6.97
N GLU A 294 -0.07 16.95 -5.99
CA GLU A 294 0.13 15.50 -6.10
C GLU A 294 -1.20 14.74 -6.05
N VAL A 295 -2.11 15.14 -5.16
CA VAL A 295 -3.47 14.60 -5.10
C VAL A 295 -4.22 14.84 -6.42
N ASP A 296 -4.15 16.04 -6.98
CA ASP A 296 -4.79 16.39 -8.26
C ASP A 296 -4.24 15.53 -9.40
N TRP A 297 -2.92 15.32 -9.44
CA TRP A 297 -2.28 14.47 -10.44
C TRP A 297 -2.69 13.00 -10.29
N LEU A 298 -2.65 12.45 -9.07
CA LEU A 298 -3.07 11.07 -8.78
C LEU A 298 -4.53 10.86 -9.14
N GLU A 299 -5.41 11.79 -8.75
CA GLU A 299 -6.82 11.74 -9.07
C GLU A 299 -7.03 11.73 -10.59
N GLN A 300 -6.40 12.64 -11.33
CA GLN A 300 -6.52 12.68 -12.79
C GLN A 300 -6.01 11.38 -13.44
N TYR A 301 -4.84 10.90 -13.03
CA TYR A 301 -4.24 9.69 -13.57
C TYR A 301 -5.12 8.46 -13.33
N LEU A 302 -5.54 8.23 -12.09
CA LEU A 302 -6.35 7.06 -11.71
C LEU A 302 -7.79 7.12 -12.23
N ARG A 303 -8.34 8.32 -12.41
CA ARG A 303 -9.66 8.49 -13.06
C ARG A 303 -9.64 8.01 -14.51
N GLU A 304 -8.57 8.30 -15.24
CA GLU A 304 -8.50 8.03 -16.69
C GLU A 304 -7.85 6.69 -17.05
N LEU A 305 -6.99 6.14 -16.18
CA LEU A 305 -6.31 4.87 -16.43
C LEU A 305 -7.32 3.72 -16.55
N PRO A 306 -7.44 3.03 -17.70
CA PRO A 306 -8.33 1.89 -17.85
C PRO A 306 -7.73 0.63 -17.21
N ALA A 307 -8.61 -0.33 -16.88
CA ALA A 307 -8.19 -1.68 -16.51
C ALA A 307 -7.42 -2.38 -17.66
N PRO A 308 -6.46 -3.28 -17.36
CA PRO A 308 -5.72 -4.01 -18.38
C PRO A 308 -6.63 -5.04 -19.08
N LYS A 309 -6.42 -5.22 -20.39
CA LYS A 309 -7.07 -6.31 -21.14
C LYS A 309 -6.53 -7.66 -20.69
N TYR A 310 -7.39 -8.67 -20.70
CA TYR A 310 -7.00 -10.05 -20.43
C TYR A 310 -5.98 -10.54 -21.48
N PRO A 311 -4.81 -11.06 -21.07
CA PRO A 311 -3.69 -11.31 -21.98
C PRO A 311 -3.63 -12.74 -22.54
N PHE A 312 -4.69 -13.53 -22.33
CA PHE A 312 -4.82 -14.92 -22.81
C PHE A 312 -5.99 -15.05 -23.78
N PRO A 313 -6.09 -16.15 -24.54
CA PRO A 313 -7.21 -16.37 -25.46
C PRO A 313 -8.57 -16.37 -24.77
N ILE A 314 -9.57 -15.83 -25.46
CA ILE A 314 -10.97 -15.81 -25.05
C ILE A 314 -11.78 -16.51 -26.15
N ASN A 315 -12.74 -17.35 -25.78
CA ASN A 315 -13.72 -17.90 -26.71
C ASN A 315 -14.85 -16.88 -26.94
N PRO A 316 -14.95 -16.23 -28.11
CA PRO A 316 -15.91 -15.15 -28.33
C PRO A 316 -17.37 -15.62 -28.35
N GLN A 317 -17.64 -16.87 -28.73
CA GLN A 317 -19.00 -17.42 -28.71
C GLN A 317 -19.44 -17.68 -27.27
N ALA A 318 -18.59 -18.32 -26.47
CA ALA A 318 -18.84 -18.55 -25.05
C ALA A 318 -18.99 -17.22 -24.29
N ALA A 319 -18.15 -16.22 -24.57
CA ALA A 319 -18.25 -14.89 -23.96
C ALA A 319 -19.59 -14.19 -24.29
N ARG A 320 -20.13 -14.34 -25.51
CA ARG A 320 -21.46 -13.81 -25.84
C ARG A 320 -22.57 -14.48 -25.04
N ILE A 321 -22.53 -15.81 -24.89
CA ILE A 321 -23.47 -16.56 -24.05
C ILE A 321 -23.31 -16.14 -22.58
N GLY A 322 -22.07 -16.02 -22.12
CA GLY A 322 -21.72 -15.56 -20.78
C GLY A 322 -22.24 -14.17 -20.47
N LYS A 323 -22.24 -13.26 -21.45
CA LYS A 323 -22.84 -11.94 -21.29
C LYS A 323 -24.33 -12.04 -20.98
N THR A 324 -25.08 -12.85 -21.72
CA THR A 324 -26.51 -13.06 -21.42
C THR A 324 -26.72 -13.63 -20.02
N ILE A 325 -25.88 -14.57 -19.59
CA ILE A 325 -25.91 -15.10 -18.22
C ILE A 325 -25.62 -13.99 -17.20
N PHE A 326 -24.60 -13.17 -17.44
CA PHE A 326 -24.23 -12.06 -16.58
C PHE A 326 -25.36 -11.03 -16.46
N ASP A 327 -25.96 -10.63 -17.58
CA ASP A 327 -27.07 -9.67 -17.62
C ASP A 327 -28.24 -10.16 -16.74
N ASN A 328 -28.53 -11.46 -16.75
CA ASN A 328 -29.63 -12.06 -16.00
C ASN A 328 -29.32 -12.35 -14.51
N ASN A 329 -28.05 -12.54 -14.14
CA ASN A 329 -27.69 -13.05 -12.81
C ASN A 329 -26.80 -12.12 -11.98
N CYS A 330 -26.10 -11.18 -12.62
CA CYS A 330 -25.02 -10.40 -12.01
C CYS A 330 -25.21 -8.89 -12.21
N ALA A 331 -25.71 -8.47 -13.37
CA ALA A 331 -25.83 -7.06 -13.73
C ALA A 331 -26.76 -6.28 -12.78
N GLY A 332 -27.71 -6.95 -12.12
CA GLY A 332 -28.56 -6.34 -11.08
C GLY A 332 -27.78 -5.64 -9.96
N CYS A 333 -26.56 -6.08 -9.66
CA CYS A 333 -25.64 -5.41 -8.73
C CYS A 333 -24.42 -4.78 -9.43
N HIS A 334 -23.85 -5.45 -10.44
CA HIS A 334 -22.56 -5.08 -11.04
C HIS A 334 -22.65 -4.36 -12.40
N GLY A 335 -23.86 -4.08 -12.89
CA GLY A 335 -24.11 -3.33 -14.12
C GLY A 335 -25.43 -2.56 -14.07
N SER A 336 -25.78 -1.99 -12.91
CA SER A 336 -27.03 -1.28 -12.66
C SER A 336 -26.79 -0.02 -11.82
N GLU A 337 -27.86 0.70 -11.43
CA GLU A 337 -27.76 1.81 -10.46
C GLU A 337 -27.33 1.35 -9.05
N ARG A 338 -27.30 0.03 -8.76
CA ARG A 338 -26.69 -0.50 -7.53
C ARG A 338 -25.16 -0.56 -7.61
N THR A 339 -24.58 -0.51 -8.80
CA THR A 339 -23.12 -0.60 -8.98
C THR A 339 -22.45 0.62 -8.36
N GLY A 340 -21.38 0.39 -7.59
CA GLY A 340 -20.69 1.41 -6.83
C GLY A 340 -21.40 1.84 -5.54
N THR A 341 -22.58 1.30 -5.22
CA THR A 341 -23.30 1.59 -3.97
C THR A 341 -23.15 0.43 -2.97
N ARG A 342 -23.49 0.70 -1.71
CA ARG A 342 -23.35 -0.25 -0.61
C ARG A 342 -24.48 -1.28 -0.62
N VAL A 343 -24.13 -2.56 -0.78
CA VAL A 343 -25.05 -3.69 -0.64
C VAL A 343 -25.02 -4.17 0.82
N PRO A 344 -26.18 -4.25 1.52
CA PRO A 344 -26.24 -4.72 2.90
C PRO A 344 -25.57 -6.08 3.08
N VAL A 345 -24.81 -6.25 4.16
CA VAL A 345 -24.10 -7.50 4.40
C VAL A 345 -25.04 -8.67 4.69
N GLU A 346 -26.26 -8.39 5.16
CA GLU A 346 -27.33 -9.36 5.33
C GLU A 346 -27.84 -9.91 3.99
N GLU A 347 -27.74 -9.12 2.92
CA GLU A 347 -28.11 -9.54 1.57
C GLU A 347 -26.99 -10.35 0.91
N VAL A 348 -25.75 -9.83 0.92
CA VAL A 348 -24.63 -10.50 0.25
C VAL A 348 -24.07 -11.66 1.08
N GLY A 349 -24.23 -11.65 2.41
CA GLY A 349 -23.86 -12.74 3.31
C GLY A 349 -22.36 -12.98 3.52
N THR A 350 -21.49 -12.09 3.03
CA THR A 350 -20.03 -12.20 3.18
C THR A 350 -19.56 -11.95 4.61
N ASP A 351 -18.25 -12.10 4.87
CA ASP A 351 -17.68 -11.85 6.19
C ASP A 351 -18.03 -10.45 6.73
N ARG A 352 -18.30 -10.32 8.03
CA ARG A 352 -18.75 -9.06 8.67
C ARG A 352 -17.65 -8.35 9.45
N GLU A 353 -16.54 -9.02 9.78
CA GLU A 353 -15.56 -8.52 10.74
C GLU A 353 -14.97 -7.17 10.31
N ARG A 354 -14.72 -6.98 9.01
CA ARG A 354 -14.24 -5.71 8.47
C ARG A 354 -15.20 -4.53 8.72
N LEU A 355 -16.50 -4.75 8.85
CA LEU A 355 -17.43 -3.66 9.15
C LEU A 355 -17.26 -3.15 10.58
N LEU A 356 -16.75 -3.99 11.49
CA LEU A 356 -16.57 -3.66 12.90
C LEU A 356 -15.33 -2.79 13.15
N THR A 357 -14.39 -2.73 12.21
CA THR A 357 -13.14 -1.96 12.38
C THR A 357 -13.36 -0.45 12.32
N TRP A 358 -14.49 -0.01 11.76
CA TRP A 358 -14.82 1.39 11.49
C TRP A 358 -16.17 1.77 12.08
N SER A 359 -16.35 3.06 12.38
CA SER A 359 -17.57 3.58 13.00
C SER A 359 -17.85 5.01 12.60
N LYS A 360 -19.08 5.48 12.83
CA LYS A 360 -19.44 6.90 12.66
C LYS A 360 -18.51 7.81 13.47
N LYS A 361 -18.19 7.43 14.70
CA LYS A 361 -17.31 8.21 15.58
C LYS A 361 -15.89 8.32 15.00
N ALA A 362 -15.33 7.21 14.51
CA ALA A 362 -14.02 7.22 13.88
C ALA A 362 -13.98 8.11 12.64
N ALA A 363 -15.02 8.05 11.78
CA ALA A 363 -15.15 8.91 10.61
C ALA A 363 -15.20 10.41 10.98
N ILE A 364 -15.99 10.79 11.98
CA ILE A 364 -16.07 12.18 12.48
C ILE A 364 -14.70 12.69 12.94
N GLU A 365 -13.99 11.90 13.75
CA GLU A 365 -12.67 12.31 14.27
C GLU A 365 -11.61 12.35 13.17
N ALA A 366 -11.63 11.41 12.23
CA ALA A 366 -10.74 11.42 11.07
C ALA A 366 -10.97 12.66 10.20
N ASN A 367 -12.23 13.02 9.91
CA ASN A 367 -12.58 14.23 9.18
C ASN A 367 -12.12 15.50 9.93
N LYS A 368 -12.18 15.52 11.27
CA LYS A 368 -11.64 16.64 12.08
C LYS A 368 -10.11 16.75 11.96
N VAL A 369 -9.37 15.65 12.01
CA VAL A 369 -7.90 15.65 11.85
C VAL A 369 -7.51 16.24 10.50
N VAL A 370 -8.13 15.80 9.41
CA VAL A 370 -7.81 16.33 8.06
C VAL A 370 -8.16 17.81 7.93
N ARG A 371 -9.29 18.26 8.49
CA ARG A 371 -9.64 19.68 8.56
C ARG A 371 -8.62 20.49 9.38
N ALA A 372 -8.10 19.93 10.47
CA ALA A 372 -7.07 20.58 11.28
C ALA A 372 -5.72 20.75 10.55
N PHE A 373 -5.46 19.92 9.54
CA PHE A 373 -4.34 20.12 8.61
C PHE A 373 -4.61 21.19 7.54
N GLY A 374 -5.78 21.84 7.59
CA GLY A 374 -6.20 22.85 6.63
C GLY A 374 -6.53 22.27 5.26
N LEU A 375 -6.91 21.00 5.19
CA LEU A 375 -7.27 20.30 3.94
C LEU A 375 -8.79 20.15 3.82
N GLU A 376 -9.32 20.40 2.62
CA GLU A 376 -10.75 20.30 2.32
C GLU A 376 -11.01 19.13 1.35
N ARG A 377 -12.06 18.36 1.64
CA ARG A 377 -12.56 17.22 0.86
C ARG A 377 -13.96 16.84 1.36
N HIS A 378 -14.70 16.03 0.60
CA HIS A 378 -16.02 15.55 1.04
C HIS A 378 -15.98 14.69 2.30
N GLY A 379 -14.94 13.86 2.47
CA GLY A 379 -14.72 13.19 3.74
C GLY A 379 -14.99 11.69 3.74
N LEU A 380 -14.76 11.11 4.91
CA LEU A 380 -15.24 9.79 5.31
C LEU A 380 -16.72 9.87 5.67
N VAL A 381 -17.47 8.83 5.35
CA VAL A 381 -18.92 8.74 5.60
C VAL A 381 -19.17 8.64 7.10
N GLU A 382 -19.90 9.61 7.66
CA GLU A 382 -20.22 9.68 9.09
C GLU A 382 -21.42 8.81 9.48
N ALA A 383 -21.33 7.50 9.16
CA ALA A 383 -22.33 6.48 9.46
C ALA A 383 -21.67 5.13 9.74
N GLU A 384 -22.40 4.23 10.40
CA GLU A 384 -21.93 2.86 10.59
C GLU A 384 -21.86 2.12 9.23
N PRO A 385 -20.77 1.39 8.94
CA PRO A 385 -20.71 0.50 7.79
C PRO A 385 -21.75 -0.62 7.92
N SER A 386 -22.58 -0.78 6.90
CA SER A 386 -23.69 -1.77 6.89
C SER A 386 -23.53 -2.85 5.82
N GLY A 387 -22.46 -2.81 5.05
CA GLY A 387 -22.36 -3.61 3.83
C GLY A 387 -21.10 -3.33 3.03
N TYR A 388 -21.03 -3.92 1.83
CA TYR A 388 -19.89 -3.80 0.93
C TYR A 388 -20.31 -3.24 -0.42
N ILE A 389 -19.38 -2.57 -1.10
CA ILE A 389 -19.63 -1.96 -2.40
C ILE A 389 -19.78 -3.03 -3.48
N ALA A 390 -20.86 -2.97 -4.25
CA ALA A 390 -20.99 -3.72 -5.50
C ALA A 390 -20.07 -3.09 -6.56
N ALA A 391 -18.79 -3.45 -6.55
CA ALA A 391 -17.77 -2.83 -7.39
C ALA A 391 -18.06 -3.00 -8.89
N PHE A 392 -17.60 -2.04 -9.70
CA PHE A 392 -17.42 -2.28 -11.13
C PHE A 392 -16.44 -3.45 -11.34
N LEU A 393 -16.68 -4.26 -12.37
CA LEU A 393 -15.92 -5.50 -12.62
C LEU A 393 -14.87 -5.37 -13.73
N ASP A 394 -14.49 -4.15 -14.12
CA ASP A 394 -13.41 -4.00 -15.10
C ASP A 394 -12.06 -4.49 -14.54
N GLY A 395 -11.35 -5.28 -15.36
CA GLY A 395 -10.12 -5.97 -14.99
C GLY A 395 -10.31 -7.05 -13.94
N ILE A 396 -11.51 -7.60 -13.75
CA ILE A 396 -11.80 -8.61 -12.72
C ILE A 396 -10.89 -9.85 -12.81
N TRP A 397 -10.37 -10.14 -13.99
CA TRP A 397 -9.40 -11.22 -14.18
C TRP A 397 -8.14 -11.04 -13.29
N LEU A 398 -7.62 -9.82 -13.13
CA LEU A 398 -6.40 -9.54 -12.34
C LEU A 398 -6.72 -9.14 -10.89
N ARG A 399 -7.93 -9.44 -10.40
CA ARG A 399 -8.39 -9.06 -9.05
C ARG A 399 -8.57 -10.25 -8.13
N ALA A 400 -7.89 -11.36 -8.42
CA ALA A 400 -7.83 -12.50 -7.54
C ALA A 400 -6.81 -12.24 -6.40
N PRO A 401 -7.05 -12.77 -5.19
CA PRO A 401 -8.26 -13.50 -4.77
C PRO A 401 -9.52 -12.62 -4.64
N TYR A 402 -10.70 -13.23 -4.65
CA TYR A 402 -11.99 -12.55 -4.69
C TYR A 402 -12.66 -12.41 -3.31
N LEU A 403 -13.71 -11.57 -3.28
CA LEU A 403 -14.36 -10.99 -2.10
C LEU A 403 -13.51 -9.91 -1.42
N HIS A 404 -14.12 -9.12 -0.52
CA HIS A 404 -13.44 -7.99 0.14
C HIS A 404 -12.20 -8.40 0.96
N ASN A 405 -12.13 -9.66 1.39
CA ASN A 405 -11.06 -10.22 2.20
C ASN A 405 -10.13 -11.18 1.42
N GLY A 406 -10.35 -11.35 0.11
CA GLY A 406 -9.57 -12.25 -0.73
C GLY A 406 -9.60 -13.71 -0.28
N SER A 407 -10.77 -14.19 0.16
CA SER A 407 -10.96 -15.53 0.72
C SER A 407 -11.38 -16.59 -0.30
N VAL A 408 -11.54 -16.20 -1.57
CA VAL A 408 -11.89 -17.10 -2.68
C VAL A 408 -10.84 -17.01 -3.79
N PRO A 409 -10.07 -18.07 -4.09
CA PRO A 409 -8.85 -17.91 -4.89
C PRO A 409 -9.07 -17.66 -6.39
N THR A 410 -10.19 -18.12 -6.96
CA THR A 410 -10.45 -18.02 -8.41
C THR A 410 -11.91 -17.66 -8.71
N LEU A 411 -12.21 -17.12 -9.89
CA LEU A 411 -13.62 -16.88 -10.30
C LEU A 411 -14.38 -18.20 -10.38
N ARG A 412 -13.71 -19.27 -10.79
CA ARG A 412 -14.27 -20.63 -10.78
C ARG A 412 -14.78 -21.01 -9.40
N ASP A 413 -13.98 -20.77 -8.37
CA ASP A 413 -14.36 -21.07 -6.99
C ASP A 413 -15.46 -20.15 -6.48
N LEU A 414 -15.49 -18.88 -6.91
CA LEU A 414 -16.57 -17.95 -6.56
C LEU A 414 -17.94 -18.43 -7.04
N LEU A 415 -17.97 -19.11 -8.20
CA LEU A 415 -19.18 -19.74 -8.75
C LEU A 415 -19.51 -21.11 -8.14
N LYS A 416 -18.82 -21.55 -7.09
CA LYS A 416 -19.22 -22.72 -6.29
C LYS A 416 -20.00 -22.28 -5.05
N PRO A 417 -20.92 -23.13 -4.54
CA PRO A 417 -21.46 -22.95 -3.20
C PRO A 417 -20.34 -22.77 -2.17
N ALA A 418 -20.52 -21.92 -1.16
CA ALA A 418 -19.48 -21.62 -0.17
C ALA A 418 -18.99 -22.87 0.60
N SER A 419 -19.82 -23.90 0.72
CA SER A 419 -19.46 -25.20 1.28
C SER A 419 -18.38 -25.93 0.46
N GLU A 420 -18.32 -25.71 -0.86
CA GLU A 420 -17.40 -26.38 -1.80
C GLU A 420 -16.17 -25.53 -2.16
N ARG A 421 -16.10 -24.28 -1.68
CA ARG A 421 -14.94 -23.39 -1.90
C ARG A 421 -13.72 -23.90 -1.12
N PRO A 422 -12.48 -23.71 -1.63
CA PRO A 422 -11.25 -24.06 -0.92
C PRO A 422 -11.22 -23.49 0.51
N LYS A 423 -10.85 -24.34 1.49
CA LYS A 423 -10.75 -23.94 2.91
C LYS A 423 -9.36 -23.48 3.29
N GLU A 424 -8.35 -23.97 2.58
CA GLU A 424 -6.96 -23.55 2.73
C GLU A 424 -6.29 -23.45 1.36
N PHE A 425 -5.48 -22.43 1.16
CA PHE A 425 -4.72 -22.20 -0.07
C PHE A 425 -3.55 -21.24 0.17
N TYR A 426 -2.61 -21.12 -0.77
CA TYR A 426 -1.48 -20.19 -0.65
C TYR A 426 -1.73 -18.91 -1.47
N ARG A 427 -1.48 -17.75 -0.85
CA ARG A 427 -1.61 -16.42 -1.47
C ARG A 427 -0.26 -15.85 -1.89
N GLY A 428 -0.24 -15.07 -2.97
CA GLY A 428 0.92 -14.28 -3.40
C GLY A 428 1.92 -14.98 -4.32
N TYR A 429 1.57 -16.17 -4.84
CA TYR A 429 2.27 -16.74 -6.00
C TYR A 429 1.66 -16.16 -7.28
N ASP A 430 2.47 -15.55 -8.12
CA ASP A 430 2.05 -14.69 -9.24
C ASP A 430 1.94 -15.42 -10.59
N VAL A 431 2.01 -16.75 -10.61
CA VAL A 431 1.72 -17.52 -11.83
C VAL A 431 0.23 -17.64 -12.01
N TYR A 432 -0.24 -17.15 -13.15
CA TYR A 432 -1.66 -17.01 -13.44
C TYR A 432 -2.29 -18.33 -13.92
N ASP A 433 -3.51 -18.62 -13.46
CA ASP A 433 -4.34 -19.74 -13.93
C ASP A 433 -5.43 -19.20 -14.88
N PRO A 434 -5.26 -19.34 -16.22
CA PRO A 434 -6.24 -18.84 -17.18
C PRO A 434 -7.52 -19.68 -17.27
N VAL A 435 -7.53 -20.91 -16.74
CA VAL A 435 -8.69 -21.81 -16.78
C VAL A 435 -9.67 -21.47 -15.65
N ASN A 436 -9.16 -21.30 -14.44
CA ASN A 436 -9.98 -20.97 -13.27
C ASN A 436 -10.14 -19.45 -13.06
N VAL A 437 -9.28 -18.65 -13.72
CA VAL A 437 -9.22 -17.19 -13.64
C VAL A 437 -8.89 -16.75 -12.21
N GLY A 438 -7.59 -16.71 -11.96
CA GLY A 438 -6.96 -16.30 -10.71
C GLY A 438 -5.48 -16.67 -10.75
N PHE A 439 -4.89 -16.97 -9.60
CA PHE A 439 -3.50 -17.43 -9.50
C PHE A 439 -3.44 -18.89 -9.07
N ILE A 440 -2.32 -19.55 -9.38
CA ILE A 440 -2.05 -20.89 -8.86
C ILE A 440 -1.84 -20.78 -7.35
N THR A 441 -2.67 -21.47 -6.58
CA THR A 441 -2.68 -21.37 -5.10
C THR A 441 -2.28 -22.67 -4.38
N GLN A 442 -1.86 -23.68 -5.14
CA GLN A 442 -1.46 -24.99 -4.63
C GLN A 442 -0.18 -25.49 -5.31
N GLY A 443 0.48 -26.45 -4.67
CA GLY A 443 1.73 -27.06 -5.16
C GLY A 443 2.99 -26.47 -4.54
N PRO A 444 4.17 -27.09 -4.79
CA PRO A 444 5.42 -26.76 -4.09
C PRO A 444 5.83 -25.30 -4.23
N GLU A 445 5.70 -24.72 -5.43
CA GLU A 445 6.09 -23.33 -5.67
C GLU A 445 5.16 -22.32 -4.98
N ALA A 446 3.85 -22.58 -4.99
CA ALA A 446 2.88 -21.75 -4.28
C ALA A 446 3.11 -21.80 -2.77
N GLN A 447 3.44 -22.97 -2.22
CA GLN A 447 3.81 -23.13 -0.80
C GLN A 447 5.14 -22.46 -0.46
N ARG A 448 6.13 -22.51 -1.36
CA ARG A 448 7.46 -21.93 -1.15
C ARG A 448 7.42 -20.40 -1.14
N VAL A 449 6.62 -19.79 -2.01
CA VAL A 449 6.56 -18.34 -2.19
C VAL A 449 5.45 -17.70 -1.36
N GLY A 450 4.29 -18.35 -1.32
CA GLY A 450 3.06 -17.79 -0.79
C GLY A 450 2.92 -17.91 0.73
N THR A 451 1.92 -17.22 1.27
CA THR A 451 1.50 -17.37 2.67
C THR A 451 0.25 -18.24 2.70
N LYS A 452 0.22 -19.23 3.61
CA LYS A 452 -0.95 -20.07 3.82
C LYS A 452 -2.12 -19.21 4.32
N PHE A 453 -3.28 -19.35 3.68
CA PHE A 453 -4.52 -18.69 4.05
C PHE A 453 -5.52 -19.73 4.53
N ASN A 454 -6.14 -19.50 5.69
CA ASN A 454 -7.15 -20.37 6.25
C ASN A 454 -8.48 -19.61 6.41
N VAL A 455 -9.53 -20.07 5.73
CA VAL A 455 -10.83 -19.39 5.74
C VAL A 455 -11.57 -19.53 7.09
N GLY A 456 -11.12 -20.44 7.96
CA GLY A 456 -11.67 -20.63 9.30
C GLY A 456 -11.14 -19.62 10.32
N GLU A 457 -10.11 -18.85 9.98
CA GLU A 457 -9.60 -17.78 10.83
C GLU A 457 -10.55 -16.57 10.84
N ARG A 458 -10.51 -15.82 11.94
CA ARG A 458 -11.29 -14.59 12.11
C ARG A 458 -11.03 -13.62 10.95
N ALA A 459 -12.07 -12.95 10.46
CA ALA A 459 -12.01 -12.02 9.31
C ALA A 459 -11.55 -12.63 7.97
N SER A 460 -11.46 -13.97 7.86
CA SER A 460 -11.02 -14.67 6.64
C SER A 460 -12.12 -15.55 6.01
N GLY A 461 -13.36 -15.44 6.48
CA GLY A 461 -14.48 -16.26 6.02
C GLY A 461 -14.79 -16.10 4.54
N ASN A 462 -15.02 -17.23 3.85
CA ASN A 462 -15.31 -17.31 2.41
C ASN A 462 -16.80 -17.54 2.07
N ARG A 463 -17.69 -17.17 3.00
CA ARG A 463 -19.15 -17.29 2.87
C ARG A 463 -19.76 -16.17 2.02
N GLY A 464 -21.04 -16.32 1.70
CA GLY A 464 -21.81 -15.30 0.98
C GLY A 464 -21.49 -15.23 -0.50
N HIS A 465 -22.12 -14.28 -1.18
CA HIS A 465 -22.08 -14.13 -2.63
C HIS A 465 -22.43 -15.46 -3.33
N GLU A 466 -23.58 -16.03 -2.97
CA GLU A 466 -24.10 -17.32 -3.48
C GLU A 466 -24.83 -17.18 -4.83
N TYR A 467 -24.42 -16.20 -5.63
CA TYR A 467 -24.99 -15.92 -6.95
C TYR A 467 -24.27 -16.74 -8.03
N GLY A 468 -25.02 -17.27 -9.00
CA GLY A 468 -24.47 -18.10 -10.08
C GLY A 468 -24.02 -19.51 -9.65
N THR A 469 -24.14 -19.88 -8.36
CA THR A 469 -23.66 -21.17 -7.85
C THR A 469 -24.46 -22.37 -8.35
N ARG A 470 -25.74 -22.16 -8.68
CA ARG A 470 -26.66 -23.15 -9.27
C ARG A 470 -26.62 -23.22 -10.80
N LEU A 471 -25.78 -22.42 -11.47
CA LEU A 471 -25.64 -22.51 -12.92
C LEU A 471 -25.08 -23.89 -13.32
N PRO A 472 -25.53 -24.48 -14.44
CA PRO A 472 -24.87 -25.66 -15.01
C PRO A 472 -23.40 -25.36 -15.33
N ALA A 473 -22.55 -26.40 -15.37
CA ALA A 473 -21.11 -26.26 -15.61
C ALA A 473 -20.79 -25.42 -16.87
N ALA A 474 -21.43 -25.74 -18.00
CA ALA A 474 -21.26 -24.97 -19.25
C ALA A 474 -21.69 -23.50 -19.12
N GLY A 475 -22.68 -23.20 -18.28
CA GLY A 475 -23.09 -21.83 -17.97
C GLY A 475 -22.04 -21.07 -17.17
N LYS A 476 -21.40 -21.74 -16.20
CA LYS A 476 -20.26 -21.17 -15.45
C LYS A 476 -19.05 -20.92 -16.36
N ASP A 477 -18.76 -21.85 -17.27
CA ASP A 477 -17.69 -21.69 -18.27
C ASP A 477 -17.94 -20.48 -19.17
N ALA A 478 -19.14 -20.38 -19.74
CA ALA A 478 -19.52 -19.24 -20.58
C ALA A 478 -19.45 -17.91 -19.81
N LEU A 479 -19.97 -17.88 -18.57
CA LEU A 479 -19.89 -16.68 -17.71
C LEU A 479 -18.44 -16.27 -17.46
N ILE A 480 -17.54 -17.20 -17.16
CA ILE A 480 -16.11 -16.91 -16.96
C ILE A 480 -15.48 -16.36 -18.25
N GLU A 481 -15.81 -16.91 -19.42
CA GLU A 481 -15.35 -16.36 -20.70
C GLU A 481 -15.80 -14.91 -20.91
N TYR A 482 -17.00 -14.54 -20.46
CA TYR A 482 -17.43 -13.14 -20.46
C TYR A 482 -16.66 -12.29 -19.45
N LEU A 483 -16.46 -12.78 -18.22
CA LEU A 483 -15.72 -12.04 -17.19
C LEU A 483 -14.26 -11.78 -17.60
N LYS A 484 -13.65 -12.62 -18.44
CA LYS A 484 -12.34 -12.36 -19.06
C LYS A 484 -12.34 -11.14 -20.01
N THR A 485 -13.50 -10.71 -20.50
CA THR A 485 -13.61 -9.55 -21.41
C THR A 485 -13.78 -8.21 -20.70
N LEU A 486 -14.04 -8.23 -19.39
CA LEU A 486 -14.21 -7.06 -18.53
C LEU A 486 -12.86 -6.61 -17.96
#